data_AF-B9RDT3-F1
#
_entry.id   AF-B9RDT3-F1
#
_cell.length_a   1.000
_cell.length_b   1.000
_cell.length_c   1.000
_cell.angle_alpha   90.00
_cell.angle_beta   90.00
_cell.angle_gamma   90.00
#
_symmetry.space_group_name_H-M   'P 1'
#
loop_
_entity.id
_entity.type
_entity.pdbx_description
1 polymer ?
#
loop_
_entity_poly.entity_id
_entity_poly.type
_entity_poly.pdbx_seq_one_letter_code
_entity_poly.pdbx_strand_id
1 'polypeptide(L)'
;MEGKEEDVTLGANRFPERQPIGTAAQTEKDYNEPPSAPLFLPGELKSWSYYRAGIAEFMATFLFLYITVLTVMGYNRSPNKCASVGVQGIAWAFGGMIFALVYCTAGISGGHINPAVTFGLLLARKLSLNRAIFYMVMQCLGAICGAGVVKGFQPTPYERVGGGANMVNPGYSKGDGLGAEIVGTFVLVYTVFSATDAKRSARDSHVPVLAPLPIGFAVFLVHLATIPITGTGINPARSLGAAIIYNKDHAWDDHWIFWVGPFIGAALAALYHQIIIRAIPFKARA
;
A
#
# COMPACT_ATOMS: atom_id res chain seq x y z
N MET A 1 48.91 -13.76 27.52
CA MET A 1 47.47 -13.46 27.37
C MET A 1 47.34 -11.96 27.28
N GLU A 2 47.74 -11.36 26.16
CA GLU A 2 47.97 -9.90 26.09
C GLU A 2 47.60 -9.32 24.71
N GLY A 3 46.65 -9.96 24.02
CA GLY A 3 46.28 -9.57 22.65
C GLY A 3 44.78 -9.73 22.34
N LYS A 4 43.92 -9.71 23.37
CA LYS A 4 42.45 -9.79 23.19
C LYS A 4 41.67 -8.61 23.76
N GLU A 5 42.29 -7.71 24.51
CA GLU A 5 41.60 -6.53 25.09
C GLU A 5 41.67 -5.26 24.21
N GLU A 6 42.65 -5.14 23.31
CA GLU A 6 42.75 -3.95 22.42
C GLU A 6 41.71 -3.94 21.29
N ASP A 7 41.25 -5.10 20.82
CA ASP A 7 40.28 -5.17 19.72
C ASP A 7 38.84 -4.79 20.15
N VAL A 8 38.52 -4.90 21.45
CA VAL A 8 37.19 -4.53 21.97
C VAL A 8 37.10 -3.02 22.24
N THR A 9 38.24 -2.35 22.47
CA THR A 9 38.28 -0.91 22.80
C THR A 9 38.32 -0.01 21.56
N LEU A 10 38.74 -0.51 20.39
CA LEU A 10 38.76 0.28 19.15
C LEU A 10 37.39 0.46 18.48
N GLY A 11 36.41 -0.40 18.80
CA GLY A 11 35.04 -0.32 18.26
C GLY A 11 34.07 0.57 19.05
N ALA A 12 34.29 0.74 20.36
CA ALA A 12 33.34 1.40 21.25
C ALA A 12 33.47 2.94 21.29
N ASN A 13 34.65 3.48 20.98
CA ASN A 13 34.94 4.91 21.19
C ASN A 13 35.07 5.74 19.90
N ARG A 14 34.83 5.17 18.71
CA ARG A 14 34.93 5.93 17.44
C ARG A 14 33.72 6.80 17.12
N PHE A 15 32.60 6.59 17.81
CA PHE A 15 31.38 7.35 17.58
C PHE A 15 30.84 7.83 18.94
N PRO A 16 30.94 9.12 19.27
CA PRO A 16 30.26 9.63 20.46
C PRO A 16 28.75 9.35 20.31
N GLU A 17 28.09 8.91 21.39
CA GLU A 17 26.64 8.63 21.45
C GLU A 17 25.74 9.78 20.95
N ARG A 18 26.30 10.97 20.76
CA ARG A 18 25.64 12.17 20.22
C ARG A 18 25.99 12.48 18.77
N GLN A 19 26.47 11.52 17.98
CA GLN A 19 26.48 11.72 16.54
C GLN A 19 25.05 11.65 16.02
N PRO A 20 24.55 12.69 15.31
CA PRO A 20 23.27 12.59 14.64
C PRO A 20 23.31 11.38 13.70
N ILE A 21 22.36 10.45 13.85
CA ILE A 21 22.27 9.25 13.02
C ILE A 21 21.42 9.58 11.78
N GLY A 22 21.82 9.06 10.62
CA GLY A 22 21.10 9.26 9.34
C GLY A 22 21.51 10.52 8.59
N THR A 23 20.61 11.09 7.80
CA THR A 23 20.83 12.29 6.96
C THR A 23 21.25 13.55 7.73
N ALA A 24 21.14 13.53 9.06
CA ALA A 24 21.61 14.60 9.94
C ALA A 24 23.13 14.52 10.26
N ALA A 25 23.79 13.39 9.97
CA ALA A 25 25.25 13.19 10.10
C ALA A 25 26.06 13.73 8.91
N GLN A 26 25.40 13.99 7.78
CA GLN A 26 26.06 14.38 6.55
C GLN A 26 26.39 15.89 6.57
N THR A 27 27.68 16.20 6.66
CA THR A 27 28.23 17.58 6.61
C THR A 27 28.12 18.20 5.21
N GLU A 28 28.06 17.37 4.17
CA GLU A 28 27.65 17.75 2.82
C GLU A 28 26.39 16.97 2.48
N LYS A 29 25.24 17.65 2.42
CA LYS A 29 24.03 17.02 1.88
C LYS A 29 24.22 16.88 0.37
N ASP A 30 24.59 15.68 -0.09
CA ASP A 30 24.54 15.29 -1.52
C ASP A 30 23.15 15.46 -2.14
N TYR A 31 22.14 15.74 -1.31
CA TYR A 31 20.76 15.81 -1.70
C TYR A 31 19.93 16.72 -0.77
N ASN A 32 19.21 17.67 -1.37
CA ASN A 32 18.16 18.43 -0.70
C ASN A 32 16.81 17.76 -0.93
N GLU A 33 16.13 17.39 0.15
CA GLU A 33 14.76 16.88 0.06
C GLU A 33 13.83 17.93 -0.58
N PRO A 34 12.91 17.52 -1.48
CA PRO A 34 11.90 18.42 -2.01
C PRO A 34 11.05 18.94 -0.86
N PRO A 35 10.60 20.21 -0.95
CA PRO A 35 9.79 20.83 0.09
C PRO A 35 8.52 20.01 0.35
N SER A 36 8.07 20.01 1.60
CA SER A 36 6.82 19.36 1.98
C SER A 36 5.66 19.91 1.14
N ALA A 37 4.84 19.04 0.57
CA ALA A 37 3.67 19.44 -0.19
C ALA A 37 2.73 20.28 0.70
N PRO A 38 2.23 21.42 0.21
CA PRO A 38 1.16 22.16 0.87
C PRO A 38 -0.04 21.24 1.13
N LEU A 39 -0.65 21.37 2.30
CA LEU A 39 -1.83 20.56 2.65
C LEU A 39 -2.99 20.81 1.67
N PHE A 40 -3.17 22.06 1.25
CA PHE A 40 -4.22 22.45 0.30
C PHE A 40 -3.60 23.22 -0.88
N LEU A 41 -3.91 22.77 -2.10
CA LEU A 41 -3.40 23.31 -3.36
C LEU A 41 -4.57 23.44 -4.35
N PRO A 42 -5.32 24.56 -4.32
CA PRO A 42 -6.49 24.73 -5.18
C PRO A 42 -6.12 24.84 -6.66
N GLY A 43 -4.89 25.26 -6.97
CA GLY A 43 -4.39 25.34 -8.34
C GLY A 43 -4.35 24.01 -9.08
N GLU A 44 -4.24 22.88 -8.36
CA GLU A 44 -4.24 21.54 -8.98
C GLU A 44 -5.55 21.21 -9.68
N LEU A 45 -6.69 21.76 -9.19
CA LEU A 45 -8.01 21.51 -9.77
C LEU A 45 -8.17 22.07 -11.18
N LYS A 46 -7.30 23.01 -11.58
CA LYS A 46 -7.27 23.57 -12.93
C LYS A 46 -6.36 22.78 -13.88
N SER A 47 -5.57 21.85 -13.35
CA SER A 47 -4.58 21.11 -14.13
C SER A 47 -5.18 19.89 -14.81
N TRP A 48 -5.00 19.76 -16.12
CA TRP A 48 -5.41 18.55 -16.83
C TRP A 48 -4.60 17.31 -16.41
N SER A 49 -3.35 17.50 -16.00
CA SER A 49 -2.52 16.42 -15.46
C SER A 49 -3.07 15.86 -14.14
N TYR A 50 -3.78 16.68 -13.34
CA TYR A 50 -4.48 16.22 -12.13
C TYR A 50 -5.60 15.21 -12.47
N TYR A 51 -6.46 15.54 -13.43
CA TYR A 51 -7.54 14.64 -13.86
C TYR A 51 -7.00 13.39 -14.55
N ARG A 52 -5.98 13.52 -15.40
CA ARG A 52 -5.28 12.37 -16.01
C ARG A 52 -4.74 11.40 -14.96
N ALA A 53 -4.17 11.92 -13.88
CA ALA A 53 -3.68 11.10 -12.78
C ALA A 53 -4.81 10.38 -12.04
N GLY A 54 -5.94 11.03 -11.79
CA GLY A 54 -7.12 10.37 -11.21
C GLY A 54 -7.71 9.28 -12.10
N ILE A 55 -7.78 9.51 -13.42
CA ILE A 55 -8.20 8.50 -14.40
C ILE A 55 -7.23 7.31 -14.41
N ALA A 56 -5.92 7.57 -14.30
CA ALA A 56 -4.92 6.51 -14.21
C ALA A 56 -5.11 5.65 -12.94
N GLU A 57 -5.36 6.27 -11.78
CA GLU A 57 -5.67 5.55 -10.53
C GLU A 57 -6.95 4.72 -10.63
N PHE A 58 -8.00 5.26 -11.25
CA PHE A 58 -9.24 4.53 -11.53
C PHE A 58 -8.99 3.31 -12.41
N MET A 59 -8.35 3.50 -13.57
CA MET A 59 -8.11 2.42 -14.53
C MET A 59 -7.19 1.35 -13.97
N ALA A 60 -6.16 1.75 -13.23
CA ALA A 60 -5.27 0.80 -12.56
C ALA A 60 -6.02 -0.01 -11.51
N THR A 61 -6.84 0.63 -10.67
CA THR A 61 -7.60 -0.08 -9.62
C THR A 61 -8.69 -0.98 -10.23
N PHE A 62 -9.30 -0.57 -11.34
CA PHE A 62 -10.21 -1.40 -12.13
C PHE A 62 -9.52 -2.68 -12.62
N LEU A 63 -8.37 -2.55 -13.29
CA LEU A 63 -7.63 -3.70 -13.81
C LEU A 63 -7.11 -4.60 -12.69
N PHE A 64 -6.69 -4.00 -11.58
CA PHE A 64 -6.25 -4.71 -10.39
C PHE A 64 -7.36 -5.63 -9.85
N LEU A 65 -8.56 -5.09 -9.60
CA LEU A 65 -9.69 -5.88 -9.09
C LEU A 65 -10.20 -6.87 -10.12
N TYR A 66 -10.25 -6.49 -11.39
CA TYR A 66 -10.67 -7.38 -12.47
C TYR A 66 -9.81 -8.65 -12.51
N ILE A 67 -8.48 -8.52 -12.60
CA ILE A 67 -7.58 -9.67 -12.68
C ILE A 67 -7.59 -10.48 -11.39
N THR A 68 -7.42 -9.82 -10.24
CA THR A 68 -7.24 -10.52 -8.96
C THR A 68 -8.50 -11.25 -8.51
N VAL A 69 -9.67 -10.61 -8.60
CA VAL A 69 -10.93 -11.25 -8.24
C VAL A 69 -11.23 -12.38 -9.22
N LEU A 70 -11.00 -12.20 -10.53
CA LEU A 70 -11.20 -13.28 -11.50
C LEU A 70 -10.31 -14.49 -11.22
N THR A 71 -9.05 -14.29 -10.81
CA THR A 71 -8.15 -15.37 -10.37
C THR A 71 -8.68 -16.07 -9.11
N VAL A 72 -9.11 -15.33 -8.09
CA VAL A 72 -9.72 -15.88 -6.87
C VAL A 72 -10.95 -16.71 -7.22
N MET A 73 -11.82 -16.19 -8.09
CA MET A 73 -13.02 -16.90 -8.54
C MET A 73 -12.69 -18.19 -9.28
N GLY A 74 -11.67 -18.17 -10.14
CA GLY A 74 -11.16 -19.34 -10.85
C GLY A 74 -10.64 -20.42 -9.89
N TYR A 75 -9.88 -20.03 -8.87
CA TYR A 75 -9.42 -20.93 -7.82
C TYR A 75 -10.58 -21.49 -6.99
N ASN A 76 -11.47 -20.62 -6.50
CA ASN A 76 -12.55 -21.00 -5.58
C ASN A 76 -13.60 -21.89 -6.25
N ARG A 77 -13.88 -21.71 -7.55
CA ARG A 77 -14.83 -22.56 -8.29
C ARG A 77 -14.23 -23.88 -8.78
N SER A 78 -12.90 -24.03 -8.77
CA SER A 78 -12.26 -25.26 -9.25
C SER A 78 -12.66 -26.46 -8.36
N PRO A 79 -13.09 -27.59 -8.95
CA PRO A 79 -13.41 -28.81 -8.20
C PRO A 79 -12.17 -29.46 -7.59
N ASN A 80 -11.00 -29.27 -8.21
CA ASN A 80 -9.71 -29.71 -7.68
C ASN A 80 -8.78 -28.50 -7.52
N LYS A 81 -8.47 -28.14 -6.27
CA LYS A 81 -7.59 -27.00 -5.97
C LYS A 81 -6.16 -27.24 -6.48
N CYS A 82 -5.69 -28.48 -6.51
CA CYS A 82 -4.37 -28.84 -7.03
C CYS A 82 -4.27 -28.70 -8.55
N ALA A 83 -5.41 -28.72 -9.26
CA ALA A 83 -5.48 -28.48 -10.71
C ALA A 83 -5.71 -27.00 -11.06
N SER A 84 -5.83 -26.12 -10.06
CA SER A 84 -5.93 -24.67 -10.25
C SER A 84 -4.58 -23.99 -10.09
N VAL A 85 -4.55 -22.66 -10.19
CA VAL A 85 -3.34 -21.86 -9.90
C VAL A 85 -2.85 -21.94 -8.44
N GLY A 86 -3.65 -22.55 -7.56
CA GLY A 86 -3.34 -22.64 -6.13
C GLY A 86 -3.48 -21.31 -5.40
N VAL A 87 -3.38 -21.35 -4.06
CA VAL A 87 -3.37 -20.12 -3.24
C VAL A 87 -2.16 -19.25 -3.55
N GLN A 88 -1.03 -19.87 -3.90
CA GLN A 88 0.17 -19.15 -4.33
C GLN A 88 -0.06 -18.37 -5.63
N GLY A 89 -0.83 -18.91 -6.58
CA GLY A 89 -1.24 -18.20 -7.79
C GLY A 89 -2.14 -17.00 -7.51
N ILE A 90 -2.99 -17.06 -6.48
CA ILE A 90 -3.73 -15.89 -5.99
C ILE A 90 -2.76 -14.82 -5.50
N ALA A 91 -1.82 -15.18 -4.61
CA ALA A 91 -0.84 -14.23 -4.10
C ALA A 91 -0.01 -13.58 -5.23
N TRP A 92 0.40 -14.36 -6.23
CA TRP A 92 1.08 -13.84 -7.43
C TRP A 92 0.21 -12.87 -8.24
N ALA A 93 -1.08 -13.14 -8.40
CA ALA A 93 -1.97 -12.22 -9.10
C ALA A 93 -2.04 -10.86 -8.39
N PHE A 94 -2.15 -10.83 -7.07
CA PHE A 94 -2.18 -9.59 -6.30
C PHE A 94 -0.85 -8.82 -6.37
N GLY A 95 0.26 -9.48 -6.05
CA GLY A 95 1.58 -8.83 -6.07
C GLY A 95 2.05 -8.44 -7.47
N GLY A 96 1.85 -9.32 -8.46
CA GLY A 96 2.23 -9.10 -9.85
C GLY A 96 1.44 -7.97 -10.51
N MET A 97 0.13 -7.86 -10.22
CA MET A 97 -0.67 -6.74 -10.72
C MET A 97 -0.26 -5.41 -10.09
N ILE A 98 0.08 -5.37 -8.81
CA ILE A 98 0.62 -4.15 -8.20
C ILE A 98 1.96 -3.77 -8.85
N PHE A 99 2.88 -4.72 -9.04
CA PHE A 99 4.12 -4.47 -9.77
C PHE A 99 3.86 -3.85 -11.16
N ALA A 100 3.03 -4.50 -11.98
CA ALA A 100 2.76 -4.05 -13.34
C ALA A 100 2.07 -2.67 -13.37
N LEU A 101 1.07 -2.45 -12.52
CA LEU A 101 0.28 -1.22 -12.53
C LEU A 101 1.03 -0.03 -11.94
N VAL A 102 1.82 -0.24 -10.87
CA VAL A 102 2.71 0.81 -10.36
C VAL A 102 3.73 1.17 -11.44
N TYR A 103 4.31 0.19 -12.15
CA TYR A 103 5.22 0.47 -13.26
C TYR A 103 4.56 1.36 -14.35
N CYS A 104 3.33 1.03 -14.75
CA CYS A 104 2.61 1.79 -15.77
C CYS A 104 2.20 3.20 -15.32
N THR A 105 1.90 3.39 -14.03
CA THR A 105 1.26 4.63 -13.53
C THR A 105 2.16 5.51 -12.67
N ALA A 106 3.34 5.04 -12.24
CA ALA A 106 4.24 5.80 -11.37
C ALA A 106 4.64 7.16 -11.97
N GLY A 107 4.89 7.25 -13.28
CA GLY A 107 5.20 8.51 -13.95
C GLY A 107 3.99 9.43 -14.18
N ILE A 108 2.76 8.93 -13.99
CA ILE A 108 1.52 9.65 -14.29
C ILE A 108 0.85 10.12 -13.00
N SER A 109 0.51 9.18 -12.10
CA SER A 109 -0.20 9.45 -10.85
C SER A 109 0.67 9.34 -9.60
N GLY A 110 1.83 8.67 -9.71
CA GLY A 110 2.60 8.17 -8.56
C GLY A 110 2.35 6.69 -8.28
N GLY A 111 1.34 6.07 -8.90
CA GLY A 111 1.06 4.65 -8.81
C GLY A 111 0.68 4.20 -7.40
N HIS A 112 -0.40 4.75 -6.84
CA HIS A 112 -0.82 4.41 -5.48
C HIS A 112 -1.71 3.17 -5.46
N ILE A 113 -2.75 3.13 -6.30
CA ILE A 113 -3.72 2.03 -6.49
C ILE A 113 -4.35 1.54 -5.15
N ASN A 114 -4.26 2.37 -4.10
CA ASN A 114 -4.56 1.99 -2.73
C ASN A 114 -4.78 3.24 -1.84
N PRO A 115 -5.94 3.36 -1.17
CA PRO A 115 -6.19 4.45 -0.22
C PRO A 115 -5.20 4.51 0.94
N ALA A 116 -4.74 3.37 1.47
CA ALA A 116 -3.79 3.33 2.58
C ALA A 116 -2.41 3.87 2.17
N VAL A 117 -1.94 3.56 0.96
CA VAL A 117 -0.72 4.13 0.39
C VAL A 117 -0.86 5.64 0.19
N THR A 118 -1.98 6.07 -0.38
CA THR A 118 -2.31 7.48 -0.59
C THR A 118 -2.34 8.25 0.74
N PHE A 119 -2.94 7.66 1.77
CA PHE A 119 -3.02 8.21 3.11
C PHE A 119 -1.64 8.31 3.78
N GLY A 120 -0.81 7.26 3.70
CA GLY A 120 0.56 7.30 4.22
C GLY A 120 1.38 8.44 3.60
N LEU A 121 1.33 8.59 2.27
CA LEU A 121 2.03 9.67 1.55
C LEU A 121 1.48 11.07 1.88
N LEU A 122 0.18 11.19 2.15
CA LEU A 122 -0.42 12.42 2.67
C LEU A 122 0.15 12.76 4.06
N LEU A 123 0.22 11.80 4.98
CA LEU A 123 0.79 12.01 6.32
C LEU A 123 2.25 12.44 6.28
N ALA A 124 3.02 11.88 5.33
CA ALA A 124 4.40 12.27 5.08
C ALA A 124 4.56 13.59 4.29
N ARG A 125 3.47 14.32 4.03
CA ARG A 125 3.44 15.56 3.24
C ARG A 125 4.10 15.42 1.86
N LYS A 126 3.90 14.27 1.21
CA LYS A 126 4.29 14.01 -0.20
C LYS A 126 3.13 14.20 -1.17
N LEU A 127 1.92 14.43 -0.65
CA LEU A 127 0.68 14.56 -1.41
C LEU A 127 -0.21 15.64 -0.78
N SER A 128 -0.91 16.44 -1.58
CA SER A 128 -1.91 17.39 -1.08
C SER A 128 -3.20 16.66 -0.64
N LEU A 129 -3.97 17.25 0.27
CA LEU A 129 -5.23 16.69 0.74
C LEU A 129 -6.26 16.53 -0.39
N ASN A 130 -6.36 17.51 -1.28
CA ASN A 130 -7.29 17.48 -2.42
C ASN A 130 -6.98 16.32 -3.36
N ARG A 131 -5.70 16.09 -3.64
CA ARG A 131 -5.26 14.97 -4.48
C ARG A 131 -5.46 13.64 -3.76
N ALA A 132 -5.20 13.57 -2.46
CA ALA A 132 -5.44 12.38 -1.65
C ALA A 132 -6.90 11.93 -1.71
N ILE A 133 -7.84 12.84 -1.43
CA ILE A 133 -9.28 12.55 -1.47
C ILE A 133 -9.69 12.10 -2.88
N PHE A 134 -9.27 12.83 -3.91
CA PHE A 134 -9.62 12.48 -5.29
C PHE A 134 -9.10 11.10 -5.70
N TYR A 135 -7.84 10.77 -5.36
CA TYR A 135 -7.28 9.44 -5.63
C TYR A 135 -8.06 8.35 -4.90
N MET A 136 -8.37 8.52 -3.61
CA MET A 136 -9.11 7.53 -2.84
C MET A 136 -10.50 7.26 -3.45
N VAL A 137 -11.20 8.31 -3.90
CA VAL A 137 -12.48 8.17 -4.60
C VAL A 137 -12.31 7.42 -5.92
N MET A 138 -11.36 7.83 -6.77
CA MET A 138 -11.12 7.18 -8.06
C MET A 138 -10.70 5.71 -7.92
N GLN A 139 -9.89 5.38 -6.92
CA GLN A 139 -9.51 4.01 -6.57
C GLN A 139 -10.74 3.19 -6.17
N CYS A 140 -11.59 3.71 -5.28
CA CYS A 140 -12.82 3.02 -4.87
C CYS A 140 -13.75 2.76 -6.04
N LEU A 141 -13.99 3.77 -6.90
CA LEU A 141 -14.81 3.62 -8.09
C LEU A 141 -14.24 2.57 -9.06
N GLY A 142 -12.92 2.60 -9.29
CA GLY A 142 -12.24 1.60 -10.13
C GLY A 142 -12.42 0.19 -9.57
N ALA A 143 -12.23 0.01 -8.26
CA ALA A 143 -12.41 -1.27 -7.59
C ALA A 143 -13.83 -1.83 -7.74
N ILE A 144 -14.85 -0.99 -7.55
CA ILE A 144 -16.26 -1.36 -7.72
C ILE A 144 -16.52 -1.81 -9.16
N CYS A 145 -16.07 -1.05 -10.16
CA CYS A 145 -16.23 -1.40 -11.56
C CYS A 145 -15.52 -2.72 -11.92
N GLY A 146 -14.29 -2.93 -11.41
CA GLY A 146 -13.52 -4.14 -11.66
C GLY A 146 -14.21 -5.40 -11.11
N ALA A 147 -14.65 -5.35 -9.85
CA ALA A 147 -15.41 -6.42 -9.23
C ALA A 147 -16.77 -6.65 -9.93
N GLY A 148 -17.46 -5.57 -10.34
CA GLY A 148 -18.73 -5.62 -11.05
C GLY A 148 -18.63 -6.35 -12.40
N VAL A 149 -17.57 -6.11 -13.17
CA VAL A 149 -17.31 -6.84 -14.42
C VAL A 149 -17.12 -8.34 -14.17
N VAL A 150 -16.38 -8.71 -13.13
CA VAL A 150 -16.18 -10.13 -12.78
C VAL A 150 -17.49 -10.80 -12.38
N LYS A 151 -18.34 -10.12 -11.59
CA LYS A 151 -19.70 -10.62 -11.29
C LYS A 151 -20.54 -10.76 -12.55
N GLY A 152 -20.45 -9.81 -13.49
CA GLY A 152 -21.15 -9.87 -14.77
C GLY A 152 -20.80 -11.09 -15.62
N PHE A 153 -19.55 -11.54 -15.60
CA PHE A 153 -19.14 -12.74 -16.35
C PHE A 153 -19.59 -14.07 -15.72
N GLN A 154 -19.81 -14.09 -14.40
CA GLN A 154 -20.10 -15.33 -13.68
C GLN A 154 -20.95 -15.07 -12.43
N PRO A 155 -22.20 -14.59 -12.56
CA PRO A 155 -23.00 -14.12 -11.43
C PRO A 155 -23.25 -15.22 -10.38
N THR A 156 -23.67 -16.42 -10.81
CA THR A 156 -23.97 -17.52 -9.88
C THR A 156 -22.72 -18.04 -9.17
N PRO A 157 -21.59 -18.33 -9.86
CA PRO A 157 -20.34 -18.65 -9.17
C PRO A 157 -19.86 -17.53 -8.24
N TYR A 158 -19.93 -16.27 -8.67
CA TYR A 158 -19.52 -15.10 -7.89
C TYR A 158 -20.18 -15.06 -6.52
N GLU A 159 -21.50 -15.23 -6.47
CA GLU A 159 -22.24 -15.22 -5.22
C GLU A 159 -22.02 -16.48 -4.37
N ARG A 160 -21.79 -17.64 -5.01
CA ARG A 160 -21.61 -18.91 -4.28
C ARG A 160 -20.27 -19.01 -3.56
N VAL A 161 -19.20 -18.45 -4.13
CA VAL A 161 -17.83 -18.67 -3.62
C VAL A 161 -17.15 -17.41 -3.08
N GLY A 162 -17.94 -16.48 -2.55
CA GLY A 162 -17.47 -15.37 -1.72
C GLY A 162 -17.15 -14.06 -2.45
N GLY A 163 -17.29 -13.99 -3.79
CA GLY A 163 -17.11 -12.77 -4.57
C GLY A 163 -15.73 -12.09 -4.49
N GLY A 164 -14.73 -12.76 -3.90
CA GLY A 164 -13.44 -12.15 -3.57
C GLY A 164 -13.49 -11.11 -2.44
N ALA A 165 -14.58 -11.06 -1.67
CA ALA A 165 -14.73 -10.17 -0.51
C ALA A 165 -13.78 -10.57 0.62
N ASN A 166 -13.29 -9.57 1.35
CA ASN A 166 -12.52 -9.78 2.57
C ASN A 166 -13.47 -9.98 3.76
N MET A 167 -13.20 -11.00 4.56
CA MET A 167 -13.91 -11.36 5.79
C MET A 167 -12.91 -12.03 6.73
N VAL A 168 -13.13 -12.00 8.04
CA VAL A 168 -12.31 -12.81 8.95
C VAL A 168 -12.69 -14.27 8.80
N ASN A 169 -11.70 -15.13 8.53
CA ASN A 169 -11.94 -16.55 8.33
C ASN A 169 -12.28 -17.25 9.65
N PRO A 170 -13.09 -18.34 9.61
CA PRO A 170 -13.39 -19.14 10.79
C PRO A 170 -12.12 -19.61 11.51
N GLY A 171 -12.12 -19.50 12.84
CA GLY A 171 -10.96 -19.81 13.69
C GLY A 171 -10.11 -18.60 14.07
N TYR A 172 -10.37 -17.42 13.49
CA TYR A 172 -9.75 -16.16 13.88
C TYR A 172 -10.78 -15.21 14.51
N SER A 173 -10.33 -14.43 15.48
CA SER A 173 -11.11 -13.33 16.06
C SER A 173 -11.03 -12.08 15.18
N LYS A 174 -11.94 -11.12 15.38
CA LYS A 174 -11.85 -9.80 14.74
C LYS A 174 -10.55 -9.06 15.11
N GLY A 175 -10.02 -9.32 16.32
CA GLY A 175 -8.72 -8.79 16.77
C GLY A 175 -7.55 -9.35 15.95
N ASP A 176 -7.57 -10.65 15.63
CA ASP A 176 -6.55 -11.28 14.79
C ASP A 176 -6.60 -10.73 13.37
N GLY A 177 -7.81 -10.58 12.80
CA GLY A 177 -8.02 -9.95 11.50
C GLY A 177 -7.49 -8.52 11.47
N LEU A 178 -7.83 -7.69 12.46
CA LEU A 178 -7.34 -6.33 12.55
C LEU A 178 -5.82 -6.26 12.69
N GLY A 179 -5.22 -7.09 13.55
CA GLY A 179 -3.77 -7.16 13.73
C GLY A 179 -3.04 -7.54 12.45
N ALA A 180 -3.54 -8.55 11.74
CA ALA A 180 -2.98 -8.99 10.46
C ALA A 180 -3.02 -7.87 9.40
N GLU A 181 -4.13 -7.15 9.30
CA GLU A 181 -4.30 -6.04 8.35
C GLU A 181 -3.40 -4.84 8.69
N ILE A 182 -3.21 -4.53 9.97
CA ILE A 182 -2.28 -3.48 10.42
C ILE A 182 -0.84 -3.82 10.02
N VAL A 183 -0.37 -5.01 10.39
CA VAL A 183 1.02 -5.43 10.13
C VAL A 183 1.27 -5.60 8.64
N GLY A 184 0.34 -6.22 7.91
CA GLY A 184 0.44 -6.37 6.46
C GLY A 184 0.50 -5.03 5.74
N THR A 185 -0.32 -4.06 6.16
CA THR A 185 -0.30 -2.72 5.55
C THR A 185 0.94 -1.94 5.96
N PHE A 186 1.44 -2.10 7.18
CA PHE A 186 2.72 -1.52 7.60
C PHE A 186 3.85 -1.99 6.68
N VAL A 187 3.97 -3.29 6.41
CA VAL A 187 5.00 -3.85 5.50
C VAL A 187 4.91 -3.22 4.11
N LEU A 188 3.69 -3.15 3.56
CA LEU A 188 3.45 -2.53 2.26
C LEU A 188 3.87 -1.05 2.24
N VAL A 189 3.32 -0.24 3.16
CA VAL A 189 3.51 1.21 3.14
C VAL A 189 4.94 1.60 3.52
N TYR A 190 5.59 0.84 4.42
CA TYR A 190 7.01 1.00 4.70
C TYR A 190 7.84 0.75 3.44
N THR A 191 7.54 -0.32 2.70
CA THR A 191 8.21 -0.62 1.43
C THR A 191 7.97 0.48 0.39
N VAL A 192 6.76 1.03 0.31
CA VAL A 192 6.46 2.19 -0.55
C VAL A 192 7.38 3.36 -0.21
N PHE A 193 7.53 3.70 1.07
CA PHE A 193 8.42 4.78 1.50
C PHE A 193 9.88 4.52 1.12
N SER A 194 10.38 3.31 1.35
CA SER A 194 11.75 2.93 0.95
C SER A 194 11.95 2.88 -0.56
N ALA A 195 10.88 2.65 -1.32
CA ALA A 195 10.87 2.61 -2.78
C ALA A 195 10.61 3.97 -3.43
N THR A 196 10.45 5.06 -2.66
CA THR A 196 10.31 6.41 -3.22
C THR A 196 11.61 6.89 -3.84
N ASP A 197 11.58 7.22 -5.13
CA ASP A 197 12.69 7.94 -5.76
C ASP A 197 12.66 9.39 -5.30
N ALA A 198 13.68 9.77 -4.54
CA ALA A 198 13.80 11.11 -4.00
C ALA A 198 13.98 12.16 -5.12
N LYS A 199 14.56 11.79 -6.27
CA LYS A 199 14.94 12.71 -7.36
C LYS A 199 13.86 12.83 -8.45
N ARG A 200 12.85 11.96 -8.48
CA ARG A 200 11.85 11.92 -9.55
C ARG A 200 10.45 12.08 -9.01
N SER A 201 9.69 13.00 -9.60
CA SER A 201 8.28 13.19 -9.32
C SER A 201 7.42 12.81 -10.52
N ALA A 202 6.19 12.35 -10.25
CA ALA A 202 5.17 12.11 -11.24
C ALA A 202 4.80 13.42 -11.94
N ARG A 203 4.38 13.29 -13.20
CA ARG A 203 4.25 14.41 -14.13
C ARG A 203 3.42 15.58 -13.58
N ASP A 204 4.00 16.78 -13.66
CA ASP A 204 3.40 18.05 -13.23
C ASP A 204 2.90 18.03 -11.76
N SER A 205 3.60 17.31 -10.88
CA SER A 205 3.24 17.15 -9.47
C SER A 205 4.47 17.02 -8.55
N HIS A 206 4.25 17.03 -7.23
CA HIS A 206 5.27 16.74 -6.22
C HIS A 206 5.23 15.29 -5.70
N VAL A 207 4.45 14.43 -6.36
CA VAL A 207 4.29 13.02 -5.95
C VAL A 207 5.52 12.23 -6.37
N PRO A 208 6.22 11.51 -5.49
CA PRO A 208 7.42 10.75 -5.87
C PRO A 208 7.09 9.59 -6.83
N VAL A 209 8.02 9.29 -7.73
CA VAL A 209 7.97 8.06 -8.54
C VAL A 209 8.38 6.88 -7.67
N LEU A 210 7.65 5.77 -7.77
CA LEU A 210 7.88 4.57 -6.97
C LEU A 210 8.64 3.50 -7.76
N ALA A 211 9.57 2.80 -7.10
CA ALA A 211 10.16 1.57 -7.63
C ALA A 211 9.17 0.40 -7.51
N PRO A 212 8.64 -0.15 -8.62
CA PRO A 212 7.46 -1.00 -8.58
C PRO A 212 7.73 -2.43 -8.11
N LEU A 213 8.92 -2.97 -8.36
CA LEU A 213 9.24 -4.38 -8.08
C LEU A 213 9.20 -4.70 -6.57
N PRO A 214 9.87 -3.93 -5.67
CA PRO A 214 9.77 -4.18 -4.24
C PRO A 214 8.34 -4.05 -3.71
N ILE A 215 7.56 -3.09 -4.22
CA ILE A 215 6.18 -2.86 -3.79
C ILE A 215 5.29 -4.05 -4.16
N GLY A 216 5.38 -4.54 -5.40
CA GLY A 216 4.66 -5.75 -5.81
C GLY A 216 5.05 -6.98 -5.00
N PHE A 217 6.34 -7.14 -4.68
CA PHE A 217 6.82 -8.22 -3.82
C PHE A 217 6.33 -8.10 -2.37
N ALA A 218 6.27 -6.90 -1.79
CA ALA A 218 5.70 -6.70 -0.46
C ALA A 218 4.23 -7.14 -0.42
N VAL A 219 3.43 -6.76 -1.42
CA VAL A 219 2.05 -7.23 -1.56
C VAL A 219 1.99 -8.76 -1.69
N PHE A 220 2.82 -9.35 -2.54
CA PHE A 220 2.90 -10.81 -2.69
C PHE A 220 3.19 -11.52 -1.37
N LEU A 221 4.23 -11.11 -0.64
CA LEU A 221 4.65 -11.73 0.62
C LEU A 221 3.57 -11.59 1.70
N VAL A 222 2.94 -10.42 1.80
CA VAL A 222 1.83 -10.24 2.74
C VAL A 222 0.68 -11.19 2.38
N HIS A 223 0.32 -11.33 1.10
CA HIS A 223 -0.73 -12.28 0.70
C HIS A 223 -0.41 -13.73 1.06
N LEU A 224 0.85 -14.17 0.92
CA LEU A 224 1.24 -15.52 1.34
C LEU A 224 0.95 -15.78 2.83
N ALA A 225 1.11 -14.75 3.68
CA ALA A 225 0.90 -14.87 5.12
C ALA A 225 -0.56 -14.62 5.55
N THR A 226 -1.27 -13.66 4.93
CA THR A 226 -2.55 -13.16 5.44
C THR A 226 -3.78 -13.65 4.69
N ILE A 227 -3.64 -14.35 3.55
CA ILE A 227 -4.79 -14.99 2.88
C ILE A 227 -5.56 -15.91 3.84
N PRO A 228 -4.93 -16.77 4.65
CA PRO A 228 -5.65 -17.65 5.58
C PRO A 228 -6.44 -16.93 6.67
N ILE A 229 -6.10 -15.68 7.02
CA ILE A 229 -6.75 -14.93 8.10
C ILE A 229 -7.93 -14.11 7.56
N THR A 230 -7.71 -13.32 6.51
CA THR A 230 -8.70 -12.32 6.03
C THR A 230 -8.95 -12.35 4.51
N GLY A 231 -8.28 -13.25 3.79
CA GLY A 231 -8.14 -13.15 2.33
C GLY A 231 -7.22 -12.00 1.87
N THR A 232 -6.55 -11.32 2.81
CA THR A 232 -5.69 -10.13 2.63
C THR A 232 -6.43 -8.91 2.06
N GLY A 233 -6.66 -7.92 2.91
CA GLY A 233 -7.18 -6.61 2.53
C GLY A 233 -6.07 -5.68 2.07
N ILE A 234 -5.32 -5.13 3.04
CA ILE A 234 -4.26 -4.11 3.00
C ILE A 234 -4.50 -2.92 2.06
N ASN A 235 -5.72 -2.81 1.53
CA ASN A 235 -6.15 -1.88 0.50
C ASN A 235 -7.67 -1.64 0.66
N PRO A 236 -8.06 -0.50 1.26
CA PRO A 236 -9.46 -0.20 1.50
C PRO A 236 -10.34 -0.16 0.25
N ALA A 237 -9.83 0.33 -0.89
CA ALA A 237 -10.59 0.37 -2.14
C ALA A 237 -10.90 -1.03 -2.66
N ARG A 238 -9.90 -1.94 -2.60
CA ARG A 238 -10.08 -3.36 -2.97
C ARG A 238 -11.12 -4.05 -2.09
N SER A 239 -11.07 -3.80 -0.78
CA SER A 239 -12.03 -4.40 0.14
C SER A 239 -13.43 -3.81 -0.06
N LEU A 240 -13.55 -2.50 -0.31
CA LEU A 240 -14.84 -1.82 -0.56
C LEU A 240 -15.47 -2.29 -1.87
N GLY A 241 -14.70 -2.34 -2.96
CA GLY A 241 -15.20 -2.76 -4.27
C GLY A 241 -15.79 -4.17 -4.24
N ALA A 242 -15.10 -5.11 -3.59
CA ALA A 242 -15.60 -6.46 -3.43
C ALA A 242 -16.81 -6.53 -2.49
N ALA A 243 -16.83 -5.80 -1.37
CA ALA A 243 -17.95 -5.78 -0.43
C ALA A 243 -19.24 -5.23 -1.07
N ILE A 244 -19.15 -4.14 -1.84
CA ILE A 244 -20.30 -3.55 -2.54
C ILE A 244 -20.90 -4.50 -3.57
N ILE A 245 -20.07 -5.17 -4.36
CA ILE A 245 -20.56 -6.02 -5.46
C ILE A 245 -21.03 -7.39 -4.95
N TYR A 246 -20.41 -7.91 -3.88
CA TYR A 246 -20.82 -9.16 -3.24
C TYR A 246 -22.08 -8.98 -2.37
N ASN A 247 -22.15 -7.87 -1.65
CA ASN A 247 -23.30 -7.41 -0.85
C ASN A 247 -23.92 -8.49 0.03
N LYS A 248 -23.16 -9.00 1.00
CA LYS A 248 -23.61 -9.95 2.02
C LYS A 248 -23.32 -9.42 3.41
N ASP A 249 -24.23 -9.65 4.36
CA ASP A 249 -24.17 -9.09 5.73
C ASP A 249 -22.84 -9.37 6.42
N HIS A 250 -22.37 -10.62 6.40
CA HIS A 250 -21.10 -10.98 7.02
C HIS A 250 -19.88 -10.21 6.45
N ALA A 251 -19.89 -9.91 5.15
CA ALA A 251 -18.82 -9.10 4.54
C ALA A 251 -18.88 -7.63 4.99
N TRP A 252 -20.08 -7.11 5.26
CA TRP A 252 -20.27 -5.76 5.79
C TRP A 252 -19.94 -5.66 7.29
N ASP A 253 -20.26 -6.68 8.07
CA ASP A 253 -19.99 -6.74 9.51
C ASP A 253 -18.49 -6.66 9.86
N ASP A 254 -17.64 -7.17 8.97
CA ASP A 254 -16.18 -7.13 9.10
C ASP A 254 -15.55 -5.98 8.31
N HIS A 255 -16.32 -5.26 7.49
CA HIS A 255 -15.78 -4.32 6.50
C HIS A 255 -14.93 -3.20 7.12
N TRP A 256 -15.30 -2.74 8.33
CA TRP A 256 -14.59 -1.69 9.05
C TRP A 256 -13.11 -2.04 9.31
N ILE A 257 -12.79 -3.34 9.49
CA ILE A 257 -11.44 -3.83 9.74
C ILE A 257 -10.52 -3.44 8.57
N PHE A 258 -11.03 -3.53 7.34
CA PHE A 258 -10.28 -3.28 6.11
C PHE A 258 -10.14 -1.79 5.76
N TRP A 259 -10.70 -0.90 6.59
CA TRP A 259 -10.39 0.53 6.56
C TRP A 259 -9.49 0.93 7.72
N VAL A 260 -9.89 0.55 8.94
CA VAL A 260 -9.20 0.91 10.17
C VAL A 260 -7.81 0.29 10.22
N GLY A 261 -7.69 -1.00 9.95
CA GLY A 261 -6.41 -1.71 9.98
C GLY A 261 -5.40 -1.11 9.01
N PRO A 262 -5.74 -0.99 7.70
CA PRO A 262 -4.83 -0.41 6.73
C PRO A 262 -4.44 1.05 7.01
N PHE A 263 -5.36 1.90 7.47
CA PHE A 263 -5.01 3.28 7.82
C PHE A 263 -4.09 3.38 9.04
N ILE A 264 -4.30 2.55 10.07
CA ILE A 264 -3.38 2.47 11.22
C ILE A 264 -2.00 1.99 10.75
N GLY A 265 -1.95 0.89 9.99
CA GLY A 265 -0.68 0.36 9.46
C GLY A 265 0.09 1.37 8.61
N ALA A 266 -0.62 2.10 7.74
CA ALA A 266 -0.04 3.17 6.93
C ALA A 266 0.50 4.35 7.77
N ALA A 267 -0.25 4.76 8.81
CA ALA A 267 0.17 5.82 9.72
C ALA A 267 1.43 5.42 10.50
N LEU A 268 1.46 4.20 11.03
CA LEU A 268 2.63 3.67 11.74
C LEU A 268 3.87 3.60 10.82
N ALA A 269 3.70 3.16 9.57
CA ALA A 269 4.79 3.14 8.59
C ALA A 269 5.29 4.54 8.26
N ALA A 270 4.40 5.52 8.10
CA ALA A 270 4.76 6.91 7.87
C ALA A 270 5.53 7.50 9.06
N LEU A 271 5.03 7.30 10.29
CA LEU A 271 5.71 7.75 11.51
C LEU A 271 7.09 7.11 11.65
N TYR A 272 7.19 5.79 11.47
CA TYR A 272 8.46 5.06 11.56
C TYR A 272 9.47 5.59 10.54
N HIS A 273 9.09 5.69 9.27
CA HIS A 273 10.01 6.11 8.22
C HIS A 273 10.44 7.58 8.38
N GLN A 274 9.50 8.49 8.67
CA GLN A 274 9.81 9.92 8.73
C GLN A 274 10.52 10.32 10.02
N ILE A 275 10.12 9.78 11.17
CA ILE A 275 10.63 10.20 12.49
C ILE A 275 11.83 9.36 12.91
N ILE A 276 11.75 8.04 12.78
CA ILE A 276 12.79 7.14 13.30
C ILE A 276 13.93 6.96 12.29
N ILE A 277 13.61 6.65 11.03
CA ILE A 277 14.65 6.35 10.01
C ILE A 277 15.27 7.62 9.44
N ARG A 278 14.47 8.58 8.98
CA ARG A 278 15.01 9.83 8.41
C ARG A 278 15.43 10.87 9.44
N ALA A 279 15.09 10.65 10.71
CA ALA A 279 15.45 11.52 11.84
C ALA A 279 15.26 13.01 11.49
N ILE A 280 14.07 13.41 11.01
CA ILE A 280 13.76 14.82 10.78
C ILE A 280 14.13 15.55 12.07
N PRO A 281 15.12 16.47 12.06
CA PRO A 281 15.58 17.07 13.28
C PRO A 281 14.40 17.80 13.90
N PHE A 282 13.97 17.36 15.07
CA PHE A 282 13.10 18.14 15.92
C PHE A 282 13.87 19.44 16.15
N LYS A 283 13.44 20.54 15.50
CA LYS A 283 13.82 21.87 15.95
C LYS A 283 13.21 22.01 17.35
N ALA A 284 13.95 21.59 18.37
CA ALA A 284 13.72 22.06 19.71
C ALA A 284 13.74 23.58 19.61
N ARG A 285 12.63 24.22 19.93
CA ARG A 285 12.61 25.68 20.08
C ARG A 285 13.62 25.98 21.18
N ALA A 286 14.75 26.57 20.78
CA ALA A 286 15.64 27.27 21.69
C ALA A 286 14.95 28.55 22.17
#